data_AF-A0A838ETR8-F1
#
_entry.id   AF-A0A838ETR8-F1
#
_cell.length_a   1.000
_cell.length_b   1.000
_cell.length_c   1.000
_cell.angle_alpha   90.00
_cell.angle_beta   90.00
_cell.angle_gamma   90.00
#
_symmetry.space_group_name_H-M   'P 1'
#
loop_
_entity.id
_entity.type
_entity.pdbx_description
1 polymer ?
#
loop_
_entity_poly.entity_id
_entity_poly.type
_entity_poly.pdbx_seq_one_letter_code
_entity_poly.pdbx_strand_id
1 'polypeptide(L)'
;MQEIDVLRMLIARANNYGISDVHLLRGRLYAVTMNEEDYTAVVLTHSFAYYEKRYHISRTRPTLIVCYVHDTVVPIPVLSMRAGNFAKAYELPAEIEDIEKQRWSKTGTQVLIGMYISGVRLAQTIVKELPVSTRNRYLQKVKALGRRQRGRPVGNQKSSRKDA
;
A
#
# COMPACT_ATOMS: atom_id res chain seq x y z
N MET A 1 -0.63 3.79 15.98
CA MET A 1 -1.62 4.43 15.09
C MET A 1 -2.42 3.34 14.39
N GLN A 2 -3.73 3.44 14.41
CA GLN A 2 -4.67 2.52 13.78
C GLN A 2 -5.22 3.10 12.46
N GLU A 3 -5.85 2.27 11.62
CA GLU A 3 -6.43 2.73 10.34
C GLU A 3 -7.55 3.77 10.53
N ILE A 4 -8.29 3.68 11.64
CA ILE A 4 -9.34 4.66 11.96
C ILE A 4 -8.75 6.05 12.23
N ASP A 5 -7.54 6.12 12.79
CA ASP A 5 -6.85 7.39 13.02
C ASP A 5 -6.45 8.02 11.69
N VAL A 6 -5.97 7.20 10.74
CA VAL A 6 -5.62 7.66 9.38
C VAL A 6 -6.85 8.17 8.64
N LEU A 7 -7.99 7.46 8.74
CA LEU A 7 -9.25 7.92 8.14
C LEU A 7 -9.72 9.24 8.75
N ARG A 8 -9.63 9.40 10.07
CA ARG A 8 -9.96 10.68 10.74
C ARG A 8 -9.05 11.81 10.27
N MET A 9 -7.76 11.54 10.09
CA MET A 9 -6.81 12.52 9.53
C MET A 9 -7.16 12.89 8.09
N LEU A 10 -7.53 11.92 7.26
CA LEU A 10 -7.97 12.15 5.88
C LEU A 10 -9.18 13.08 5.86
N ILE A 11 -10.22 12.77 6.64
CA ILE A 11 -11.45 13.57 6.70
C ILE A 11 -11.15 14.99 7.20
N ALA A 12 -10.33 15.12 8.26
CA ALA A 12 -9.96 16.41 8.81
C ALA A 12 -9.14 17.29 7.84
N ARG A 13 -8.50 16.67 6.84
CA ARG A 13 -7.65 17.35 5.84
C ARG A 13 -8.19 17.23 4.42
N ALA A 14 -9.44 16.81 4.23
CA ALA A 14 -10.00 16.49 2.91
C ALA A 14 -9.81 17.65 1.91
N ASN A 15 -10.13 18.87 2.35
CA ASN A 15 -10.00 20.08 1.54
C ASN A 15 -8.57 20.34 1.06
N ASN A 16 -7.55 20.02 1.87
CA ASN A 16 -6.14 20.25 1.51
C ASN A 16 -5.68 19.36 0.35
N TYR A 17 -6.37 18.23 0.13
CA TYR A 17 -6.06 17.26 -0.91
C TYR A 17 -7.06 17.34 -2.09
N GLY A 18 -7.97 18.31 -2.08
CA GLY A 18 -9.03 18.42 -3.08
C GLY A 18 -10.04 17.27 -3.01
N ILE A 19 -10.23 16.66 -1.84
CA ILE A 19 -11.19 15.59 -1.64
C ILE A 19 -12.57 16.19 -1.38
N SER A 20 -13.54 15.88 -2.24
CA SER A 20 -14.92 16.37 -2.15
C SER A 20 -15.87 15.38 -1.51
N ASP A 21 -15.61 14.08 -1.64
CA ASP A 21 -16.44 13.02 -1.05
C ASP A 21 -15.61 11.82 -0.55
N VAL A 22 -16.03 11.24 0.57
CA VAL A 22 -15.48 10.01 1.14
C VAL A 22 -16.60 9.20 1.78
N HIS A 23 -16.89 8.03 1.23
CA HIS A 23 -17.87 7.13 1.84
C HIS A 23 -17.46 5.65 1.77
N LEU A 24 -17.92 4.86 2.74
CA LEU A 24 -17.59 3.45 2.83
C LEU A 24 -18.38 2.65 1.78
N LEU A 25 -17.68 1.91 0.91
CA LEU A 25 -18.30 1.01 -0.06
C LEU A 25 -18.61 -0.34 0.59
N ARG A 26 -17.56 -1.06 0.99
CA ARG A 26 -17.66 -2.38 1.63
C ARG A 26 -16.40 -2.75 2.37
N GLY A 27 -16.54 -3.36 3.54
CA GLY A 27 -15.42 -3.81 4.36
C GLY A 27 -14.41 -2.70 4.67
N ARG A 28 -13.30 -2.66 3.91
CA ARG A 28 -12.21 -1.67 4.07
C ARG A 28 -12.00 -0.80 2.82
N LEU A 29 -12.93 -0.86 1.86
CA LEU A 29 -12.89 -0.08 0.64
C LEU A 29 -13.78 1.16 0.80
N TYR A 30 -13.23 2.31 0.42
CA TYR A 30 -13.91 3.59 0.42
C TYR A 30 -13.99 4.10 -1.02
N ALA A 31 -15.09 4.76 -1.37
CA ALA A 31 -15.13 5.64 -2.52
C ALA A 31 -14.59 6.99 -2.08
N VAL A 32 -13.69 7.56 -2.88
CA VAL A 32 -13.08 8.86 -2.64
C VAL A 32 -13.08 9.62 -3.95
N THR A 33 -13.67 10.81 -3.97
CA THR A 33 -13.56 11.74 -5.11
C THR A 33 -12.53 12.80 -4.76
N MET A 34 -11.44 12.87 -5.54
CA MET A 34 -10.29 13.74 -5.28
C MET A 34 -9.90 14.46 -6.57
N ASN A 35 -9.93 15.80 -6.58
CA ASN A 35 -9.68 16.62 -7.77
C ASN A 35 -10.51 16.18 -8.98
N GLU A 36 -11.81 15.95 -8.78
CA GLU A 36 -12.76 15.49 -9.80
C GLU A 36 -12.52 14.06 -10.33
N GLU A 37 -11.56 13.32 -9.76
CA GLU A 37 -11.30 11.92 -10.10
C GLU A 37 -11.83 10.96 -9.03
N ASP A 38 -12.46 9.88 -9.46
CA ASP A 38 -13.03 8.86 -8.57
C ASP A 38 -12.06 7.72 -8.30
N TYR A 39 -11.88 7.41 -7.01
CA TYR A 39 -10.98 6.37 -6.53
C TYR A 39 -11.73 5.35 -5.65
N THR A 40 -11.33 4.08 -5.79
CA THR A 40 -11.60 3.05 -4.78
C THR A 40 -10.39 2.97 -3.85
N ALA A 41 -10.48 3.62 -2.70
CA ALA A 41 -9.40 3.75 -1.74
C ALA A 41 -9.37 2.64 -0.67
N VAL A 42 -8.18 2.32 -0.19
CA VAL A 42 -7.96 1.62 1.08
C VAL A 42 -7.21 2.52 2.05
N VAL A 43 -7.64 2.51 3.30
CA VAL A 43 -6.95 3.24 4.38
C VAL A 43 -6.05 2.28 5.14
N LEU A 44 -4.75 2.58 5.20
CA LEU A 44 -3.71 1.74 5.78
C LEU A 44 -2.84 2.52 6.77
N THR A 45 -2.21 1.84 7.72
CA THR A 45 -1.21 2.48 8.60
C THR A 45 0.09 2.80 7.85
N HIS A 46 0.50 1.93 6.93
CA HIS A 46 1.66 2.14 6.08
C HIS A 46 1.42 1.48 4.71
N SER A 47 2.07 1.99 3.66
CA SER A 47 1.84 1.49 2.30
C SER A 47 2.22 0.02 2.10
N PHE A 48 3.20 -0.52 2.83
CA PHE A 48 3.59 -1.94 2.76
C PHE A 48 2.49 -2.89 3.22
N ALA A 49 1.54 -2.39 4.03
CA ALA A 49 0.34 -3.15 4.39
C ALA A 49 -0.50 -3.53 3.16
N TYR A 50 -0.32 -2.87 2.01
CA TYR A 50 -0.91 -3.26 0.73
C TYR A 50 -0.55 -4.70 0.35
N TYR A 51 0.73 -5.07 0.51
CA TYR A 51 1.22 -6.42 0.27
C TYR A 51 0.85 -7.36 1.40
N GLU A 52 1.00 -6.94 2.66
CA GLU A 52 0.69 -7.76 3.83
C GLU A 52 -0.78 -8.19 3.85
N LYS A 53 -1.68 -7.29 3.48
CA LYS A 53 -3.12 -7.55 3.34
C LYS A 53 -3.51 -8.06 1.95
N ARG A 54 -2.54 -8.38 1.09
CA ARG A 54 -2.74 -9.09 -0.18
C ARG A 54 -3.67 -8.38 -1.18
N TYR A 55 -3.74 -7.04 -1.14
CA TYR A 55 -4.55 -6.28 -2.09
C TYR A 55 -4.04 -6.41 -3.54
N HIS A 56 -2.74 -6.66 -3.74
CA HIS A 56 -2.18 -6.93 -5.08
C HIS A 56 -2.73 -8.21 -5.75
N ILE A 57 -3.20 -9.19 -4.97
CA ILE A 57 -3.77 -10.46 -5.48
C ILE A 57 -5.26 -10.64 -5.16
N SER A 58 -5.91 -9.63 -4.59
CA SER A 58 -7.35 -9.63 -4.34
C SER A 58 -8.13 -9.54 -5.65
N ARG A 59 -9.35 -10.08 -5.66
CA ARG A 59 -10.26 -9.98 -6.82
C ARG A 59 -10.69 -8.53 -7.07
N THR A 60 -10.96 -7.80 -5.99
CA THR A 60 -11.26 -6.37 -6.03
C THR A 60 -10.03 -5.63 -5.59
N ARG A 61 -9.43 -4.88 -6.52
CA ARG A 61 -8.21 -4.12 -6.29
C ARG A 61 -8.59 -2.66 -6.02
N PRO A 62 -8.05 -2.04 -4.96
CA PRO A 62 -8.16 -0.60 -4.82
C PRO A 62 -7.37 0.12 -5.92
N THR A 63 -7.80 1.34 -6.24
CA THR A 63 -7.10 2.25 -7.16
C THR A 63 -6.32 3.34 -6.43
N LEU A 64 -6.50 3.49 -5.11
CA LEU A 64 -5.77 4.44 -4.27
C LEU A 64 -5.41 3.81 -2.92
N ILE A 65 -4.22 4.11 -2.41
CA ILE A 65 -3.88 3.87 -1.01
C ILE A 65 -3.85 5.22 -0.28
N VAL A 66 -4.64 5.34 0.78
CA VAL A 66 -4.45 6.40 1.78
C VAL A 66 -3.72 5.78 2.94
N CYS A 67 -2.56 6.31 3.31
CA CYS A 67 -1.78 5.77 4.41
C CYS A 67 -1.18 6.84 5.30
N TYR A 68 -0.82 6.47 6.53
CA TYR A 68 -0.06 7.39 7.37
C TYR A 68 1.37 7.54 6.86
N VAL A 69 2.06 6.44 6.56
CA VAL A 69 3.44 6.46 6.03
C VAL A 69 3.55 5.69 4.72
N HIS A 70 4.12 6.34 3.71
CA HIS A 70 4.56 5.67 2.49
C HIS A 70 5.98 5.10 2.70
N ASP A 71 6.10 3.77 2.70
CA ASP A 71 7.29 2.98 3.09
C ASP A 71 7.63 1.86 2.09
N THR A 72 6.98 1.79 0.93
CA THR A 72 7.30 0.83 -0.13
C THR A 72 6.77 1.29 -1.49
N VAL A 73 7.25 0.68 -2.56
CA VAL A 73 6.74 0.89 -3.92
C VAL A 73 5.49 0.05 -4.16
N VAL A 74 4.46 0.64 -4.74
CA VAL A 74 3.17 0.00 -5.07
C VAL A 74 2.71 0.38 -6.49
N PRO A 75 1.93 -0.47 -7.17
CA PRO A 75 1.51 -0.24 -8.56
C PRO A 75 0.31 0.71 -8.70
N ILE A 76 -0.10 1.39 -7.63
CA ILE A 76 -1.22 2.35 -7.60
C ILE A 76 -0.80 3.61 -6.82
N PRO A 77 -1.44 4.76 -7.06
CA PRO A 77 -1.13 5.99 -6.33
C PRO A 77 -1.28 5.86 -4.80
N VAL A 78 -0.51 6.67 -4.08
CA VAL A 78 -0.46 6.69 -2.61
C VAL A 78 -0.57 8.11 -2.08
N LEU A 79 -1.57 8.36 -1.24
CA LEU A 79 -1.69 9.59 -0.46
C LEU A 79 -1.12 9.36 0.94
N SER A 80 -0.04 10.06 1.28
CA SER A 80 0.67 9.92 2.56
C SER A 80 0.30 11.05 3.53
N MET A 81 -0.32 10.71 4.66
CA MET A 81 -0.75 11.71 5.65
C MET A 81 0.42 12.30 6.45
N ARG A 82 1.51 11.55 6.65
CA ARG A 82 2.70 12.03 7.37
C ARG A 82 3.52 13.00 6.54
N ALA A 83 3.77 12.66 5.27
CA ALA A 83 4.55 13.51 4.36
C ALA A 83 3.69 14.60 3.70
N GLY A 84 2.35 14.44 3.69
CA GLY A 84 1.44 15.36 3.05
C GLY A 84 1.53 15.35 1.53
N ASN A 85 2.06 14.29 0.92
CA ASN A 85 2.27 14.20 -0.52
C ASN A 85 1.39 13.12 -1.17
N PHE A 86 1.15 13.31 -2.47
CA PHE A 86 0.52 12.35 -3.36
C PHE A 86 1.60 11.74 -4.26
N ALA A 87 1.95 10.49 -3.99
CA ALA A 87 2.93 9.74 -4.75
C ALA A 87 2.23 8.98 -5.89
N LYS A 88 2.79 9.05 -7.10
CA LYS A 88 2.31 8.33 -8.26
C LYS A 88 2.57 6.83 -8.11
N ALA A 89 1.90 6.03 -8.95
CA ALA A 89 2.20 4.61 -9.02
C ALA A 89 3.69 4.38 -9.31
N TYR A 90 4.27 3.41 -8.63
CA TYR A 90 5.70 3.03 -8.68
C TYR A 90 6.70 4.06 -8.12
N GLU A 91 6.23 5.18 -7.56
CA GLU A 91 7.12 6.18 -6.97
C GLU A 91 7.77 5.67 -5.67
N LEU A 92 9.00 6.13 -5.40
CA LEU A 92 9.73 5.77 -4.19
C LEU A 92 9.23 6.58 -2.99
N PRO A 93 9.25 6.01 -1.77
CA PRO A 93 9.12 6.79 -0.55
C PRO A 93 10.13 7.93 -0.49
N ALA A 94 9.72 9.08 0.03
CA ALA A 94 10.58 10.28 0.12
C ALA A 94 11.88 10.06 0.93
N GLU A 95 11.90 9.09 1.85
CA GLU A 95 13.08 8.74 2.65
C GLU A 95 14.11 7.87 1.89
N ILE A 96 13.80 7.45 0.65
CA ILE A 96 14.63 6.55 -0.16
C ILE A 96 15.12 7.29 -1.41
N GLU A 97 16.40 7.64 -1.40
CA GLU A 97 17.09 8.26 -2.53
C GLU A 97 17.77 7.18 -3.41
N ASP A 98 18.38 6.20 -2.76
CA ASP A 98 19.18 5.16 -3.40
C ASP A 98 18.88 3.80 -2.75
N ILE A 99 18.05 3.03 -3.44
CA ILE A 99 17.63 1.71 -2.95
C ILE A 99 18.80 0.75 -2.77
N GLU A 100 19.86 0.86 -3.58
CA GLU A 100 21.01 -0.03 -3.44
C GLU A 100 21.73 0.25 -2.13
N LYS A 101 22.00 1.51 -1.82
CA LYS A 101 22.67 1.87 -0.55
C LYS A 101 21.78 1.61 0.66
N GLN A 102 20.47 1.83 0.53
CA GLN A 102 19.54 1.82 1.67
C GLN A 102 18.82 0.47 1.89
N ARG A 103 19.00 -0.54 1.02
CA ARG A 103 18.30 -1.85 1.08
C ARG A 103 18.40 -2.60 2.42
N TRP A 104 19.44 -2.32 3.20
CA TRP A 104 19.69 -3.00 4.48
C TRP A 104 18.81 -2.48 5.63
N SER A 105 18.27 -1.27 5.48
CA SER A 105 17.30 -0.72 6.42
C SER A 105 15.97 -1.44 6.34
N LYS A 106 15.13 -1.31 7.38
CA LYS A 106 13.77 -1.87 7.38
C LYS A 106 12.97 -1.37 6.18
N THR A 107 12.92 -0.05 5.98
CA THR A 107 12.22 0.60 4.87
C THR A 107 12.81 0.19 3.52
N GLY A 108 14.14 0.21 3.37
CA GLY A 108 14.78 -0.22 2.13
C GLY A 108 14.51 -1.69 1.79
N THR A 109 14.46 -2.58 2.77
CA THR A 109 14.04 -3.97 2.56
C THR A 109 12.59 -4.05 2.07
N GLN A 110 11.67 -3.29 2.67
CA GLN A 110 10.26 -3.25 2.26
C GLN A 110 10.11 -2.67 0.85
N VAL A 111 10.85 -1.63 0.51
CA VAL A 111 10.88 -1.01 -0.82
C VAL A 111 11.39 -2.00 -1.86
N LEU A 112 12.52 -2.66 -1.60
CA LEU A 112 13.09 -3.66 -2.52
C LEU A 112 12.11 -4.82 -2.76
N ILE A 113 11.43 -5.29 -1.71
CA ILE A 113 10.38 -6.31 -1.82
C ILE A 113 9.19 -5.80 -2.66
N GLY A 114 8.70 -4.59 -2.39
CA GLY A 114 7.58 -4.00 -3.12
C GLY A 114 7.89 -3.80 -4.61
N MET A 115 9.08 -3.28 -4.92
CA MET A 115 9.60 -3.16 -6.29
C MET A 115 9.69 -4.53 -6.97
N TYR A 116 10.21 -5.55 -6.27
CA TYR A 116 10.33 -6.90 -6.82
C TYR A 116 8.96 -7.52 -7.14
N ILE A 117 8.00 -7.43 -6.21
CA ILE A 117 6.61 -7.92 -6.41
C ILE A 117 5.95 -7.18 -7.58
N SER A 118 6.22 -5.88 -7.71
CA SER A 118 5.70 -5.03 -8.76
C SER A 118 6.38 -5.22 -10.12
N GLY A 119 7.36 -6.12 -10.22
CA GLY A 119 8.05 -6.43 -11.48
C GLY A 119 9.07 -5.37 -11.93
N VAL A 120 9.53 -4.50 -11.03
CA VAL A 120 10.52 -3.47 -11.37
C VAL A 120 11.87 -4.13 -11.66
N ARG A 121 12.40 -3.91 -12.88
CA ARG A 121 13.63 -4.55 -13.38
C ARG A 121 14.83 -4.35 -12.47
N LEU A 122 15.03 -3.13 -11.96
CA LEU A 122 16.14 -2.82 -11.06
C LEU A 122 16.14 -3.73 -9.81
N ALA A 123 14.98 -3.94 -9.20
CA ALA A 123 14.88 -4.80 -8.02
C ALA A 123 15.17 -6.28 -8.35
N GLN A 124 14.81 -6.74 -9.54
CA GLN A 124 15.14 -8.10 -9.97
C GLN A 124 16.65 -8.29 -10.14
N THR A 125 17.33 -7.30 -10.73
CA THR A 125 18.81 -7.28 -10.85
C THR A 125 19.46 -7.31 -9.48
N ILE A 126 19.08 -6.39 -8.60
CA ILE A 126 19.63 -6.32 -7.23
C ILE A 126 19.43 -7.67 -6.51
N VAL A 127 18.22 -8.23 -6.52
CA VAL A 127 17.94 -9.50 -5.83
C VAL A 127 18.75 -10.66 -6.42
N LYS A 128 19.00 -10.67 -7.74
CA LYS A 128 19.80 -11.70 -8.41
C LYS A 128 21.27 -11.69 -7.94
N GLU A 129 21.82 -10.49 -7.74
CA GLU A 129 23.22 -10.24 -7.35
C GLU A 129 23.50 -10.42 -5.85
N LEU A 130 22.46 -10.49 -5.02
CA LEU A 130 22.62 -10.75 -3.59
C LEU A 130 23.27 -12.13 -3.32
N PRO A 131 24.03 -12.25 -2.20
CA PRO A 131 24.51 -13.55 -1.72
C PRO A 131 23.36 -14.55 -1.56
N VAL A 132 23.62 -15.83 -1.84
CA VAL A 132 22.60 -16.89 -1.93
C VAL A 132 21.67 -16.93 -0.71
N SER A 133 22.22 -16.84 0.49
CA SER A 133 21.45 -16.83 1.75
C SER A 133 20.48 -15.63 1.82
N THR A 134 20.98 -14.44 1.52
CA THR A 134 20.21 -13.20 1.51
C THR A 134 19.13 -13.24 0.43
N ARG A 135 19.49 -13.65 -0.80
CA ARG A 135 18.55 -13.81 -1.91
C ARG A 135 17.41 -14.74 -1.54
N ASN A 136 17.71 -15.91 -0.98
CA ASN A 136 16.70 -16.87 -0.55
C ASN A 136 15.76 -16.29 0.50
N ARG A 137 16.27 -15.50 1.46
CA ARG A 137 15.44 -14.81 2.46
C ARG A 137 14.46 -13.82 1.82
N TYR A 138 14.91 -13.04 0.83
CA TYR A 138 14.03 -12.13 0.08
C TYR A 138 12.96 -12.88 -0.71
N LEU A 139 13.36 -13.91 -1.46
CA LEU A 139 12.44 -14.71 -2.27
C LEU A 139 11.41 -15.45 -1.41
N GLN A 140 11.79 -15.94 -0.23
CA GLN A 140 10.86 -16.53 0.73
C GLN A 140 9.81 -15.52 1.21
N LYS A 141 10.23 -14.29 1.53
CA LYS A 141 9.29 -13.21 1.90
C LYS A 141 8.32 -12.89 0.75
N VAL A 142 8.85 -12.71 -0.47
CA VAL A 142 8.03 -12.47 -1.66
C VAL A 142 7.04 -13.61 -1.89
N LYS A 143 7.51 -14.87 -1.82
CA LYS A 143 6.65 -16.07 -1.96
C LYS A 143 5.57 -16.12 -0.89
N ALA A 144 5.88 -15.75 0.35
CA ALA A 144 4.89 -15.66 1.43
C ALA A 144 3.85 -14.56 1.14
N LEU A 145 4.28 -13.43 0.59
CA LEU A 145 3.42 -12.31 0.18
C LEU A 145 2.54 -12.63 -1.04
N GLY A 146 2.99 -13.50 -1.96
CA GLY A 146 2.21 -13.93 -3.12
C GLY A 146 1.18 -15.03 -2.83
N ARG A 147 1.24 -15.68 -1.66
CA ARG A 147 0.28 -16.72 -1.27
C ARG A 147 -1.02 -16.10 -0.74
N ARG A 148 -2.15 -16.53 -1.29
CA ARG A 148 -3.46 -16.30 -0.68
C ARG A 148 -3.51 -17.10 0.63
N GLN A 149 -3.71 -16.42 1.76
CA GLN A 149 -3.99 -17.10 3.01
C GLN A 149 -5.42 -17.67 2.97
N ARG A 150 -5.60 -18.87 3.51
CA ARG A 150 -6.90 -19.50 3.69
C ARG A 150 -7.63 -18.72 4.79
N GLY A 151 -8.69 -17.98 4.44
CA GLY A 151 -9.38 -17.07 5.37
C GLY A 151 -10.31 -16.08 4.65
N ARG A 152 -10.95 -15.19 5.43
CA ARG A 152 -11.95 -14.24 4.93
C ARG A 152 -11.29 -13.25 3.94
N PRO A 153 -11.80 -13.10 2.70
CA PRO A 153 -11.21 -12.19 1.71
C PRO A 153 -11.18 -10.76 2.21
N VAL A 154 -10.10 -10.04 1.93
CA VAL A 154 -10.00 -8.61 2.16
C VAL A 154 -11.02 -7.93 1.24
N GLY A 155 -12.12 -7.43 1.82
CA GLY A 155 -13.28 -6.86 1.10
C GLY A 155 -14.63 -7.55 1.37
N ASN A 156 -14.66 -8.76 1.96
CA ASN A 156 -15.90 -9.52 2.25
C ASN A 156 -16.34 -9.43 3.72
N GLN A 157 -16.26 -8.25 4.32
CA GLN A 157 -17.09 -7.96 5.49
C GLN A 157 -18.44 -7.47 4.95
N LYS A 158 -19.43 -8.38 4.88
CA LYS A 158 -20.84 -7.96 4.80
C LYS A 158 -21.05 -7.00 5.96
N SER A 159 -21.38 -5.74 5.67
CA SER A 159 -21.91 -4.85 6.70
C SER A 159 -23.14 -5.54 7.27
N SER A 160 -23.07 -5.97 8.53
CA SER A 160 -24.28 -6.29 9.27
C SER A 160 -24.95 -4.97 9.61
N ARG A 161 -25.56 -4.30 8.61
CA ARG A 161 -26.69 -3.42 8.90
C ARG A 161 -27.80 -4.35 9.31
N LYS A 162 -27.99 -4.49 10.62
CA LYS A 162 -29.31 -4.82 11.17
C LYS A 162 -30.09 -3.51 11.05
N ASP A 163 -30.98 -3.44 10.08
CA ASP A 163 -32.06 -2.48 10.14
C ASP A 163 -32.94 -2.90 11.33
N ALA A 164 -33.05 -2.01 12.32
CA ALA A 164 -34.05 -2.00 13.37
C ALA A 164 -34.23 -0.54 13.81
#